data_AF-A0A538J724-F1
#
_entry.id   AF-A0A538J724-F1
#
_cell.length_a   1.000
_cell.length_b   1.000
_cell.length_c   1.000
_cell.angle_alpha   90.00
_cell.angle_beta   90.00
_cell.angle_gamma   90.00
#
_symmetry.space_group_name_H-M   'P 1'
#
loop_
_entity.id
_entity.type
_entity.pdbx_description
1 polymer ?
#
loop_
_entity_poly.entity_id
_entity_poly.type
_entity_poly.pdbx_seq_one_letter_code
_entity_poly.pdbx_strand_id
1 'polypeptide(L)'
;MDVVAQDAAVMRDMLERMRALARGWLESPPKGPGALVRETDAAGLRTWIRAPNRSALLEAAELTTVGFFGQARHDVDHAPIHELEERIVEALDDVSFVLSYFNLELPDGRYGNLVLCAPDGVPSSWRAHDLHSRAVALAPRHYHSARLHRGAVGSPLLGAGELVLRTTRYFDFDREPSLWL
;
A
#
# COMPACT_ATOMS: atom_id res chain seq x y z
N MET A 1 8.82 5.42 -21.18
CA MET A 1 9.33 5.23 -19.80
C MET A 1 8.91 3.83 -19.37
N ASP A 2 9.77 3.07 -18.71
CA ASP A 2 9.43 1.73 -18.20
C ASP A 2 8.33 1.84 -17.12
N VAL A 3 7.26 1.04 -17.23
CA VAL A 3 6.13 1.07 -16.28
C VAL A 3 6.58 0.78 -14.85
N VAL A 4 7.59 -0.07 -14.66
CA VAL A 4 8.15 -0.31 -13.32
C VAL A 4 8.86 0.92 -12.78
N ALA A 5 9.57 1.67 -13.64
CA ALA A 5 10.22 2.90 -13.22
C ALA A 5 9.18 3.97 -12.83
N GLN A 6 8.04 4.01 -13.53
CA GLN A 6 6.92 4.89 -13.19
C GLN A 6 6.28 4.50 -11.85
N ASP A 7 5.97 3.22 -11.64
CA ASP A 7 5.42 2.74 -10.37
C ASP A 7 6.40 2.99 -9.21
N ALA A 8 7.70 2.78 -9.43
CA ALA A 8 8.75 3.09 -8.45
C ALA A 8 8.82 4.58 -8.11
N ALA A 9 8.64 5.47 -9.09
CA ALA A 9 8.56 6.91 -8.83
C ALA A 9 7.36 7.25 -7.96
N VAL A 10 6.18 6.71 -8.25
CA VAL A 10 4.98 6.88 -7.42
C VAL A 10 5.22 6.38 -5.99
N MET A 11 5.82 5.20 -5.82
CA MET A 11 6.14 4.67 -4.48
C MET A 11 7.11 5.57 -3.70
N ARG A 12 8.09 6.21 -4.37
CA ARG A 12 9.00 7.18 -3.73
C ARG A 12 8.27 8.45 -3.31
N ASP A 13 7.37 8.97 -4.15
CA ASP A 13 6.56 10.13 -3.81
C ASP A 13 5.63 9.85 -2.62
N MET A 14 5.05 8.64 -2.57
CA MET A 14 4.25 8.17 -1.42
C MET A 14 5.10 8.08 -0.15
N LEU A 15 6.34 7.58 -0.23
CA LEU A 15 7.26 7.54 0.91
C LEU A 15 7.59 8.94 1.41
N GLU A 16 7.88 9.89 0.51
CA GLU A 16 8.17 11.27 0.90
C GLU A 16 6.96 11.96 1.54
N ARG A 17 5.75 11.71 1.02
CA ARG A 17 4.52 12.21 1.66
C ARG A 17 4.27 11.56 3.01
N MET A 18 4.56 10.26 3.18
CA MET A 18 4.50 9.58 4.48
C MET A 18 5.51 10.17 5.47
N ARG A 19 6.73 10.50 5.02
CA ARG A 19 7.74 11.20 5.81
C ARG A 19 7.28 12.57 6.25
N ALA A 20 6.71 13.36 5.33
CA ALA A 20 6.18 14.68 5.65
C ALA A 20 5.07 14.60 6.71
N LEU A 21 4.14 13.66 6.55
CA LEU A 21 3.08 13.40 7.52
C LEU A 21 3.66 13.02 8.89
N ALA A 22 4.64 12.12 8.91
CA ALA A 22 5.28 11.65 10.13
C ALA A 22 6.08 12.75 10.85
N ARG A 23 6.75 13.66 10.13
CA ARG A 23 7.35 14.86 10.72
C ARG A 23 6.30 15.75 11.39
N GLY A 24 5.15 15.93 10.74
CA GLY A 24 4.02 16.68 11.31
C GLY A 24 3.53 16.09 12.65
N TRP A 25 3.62 14.78 12.85
CA TRP A 25 3.27 14.16 14.14
C TRP A 25 4.22 14.51 15.29
N LEU A 26 5.48 14.86 14.99
CA LEU A 26 6.44 15.27 16.02
C LEU A 26 6.11 16.67 16.56
N GLU A 27 5.59 17.53 15.70
CA GLU A 27 5.18 18.90 16.04
C GLU A 27 3.77 18.93 16.64
N SER A 28 2.84 18.19 16.04
CA SER A 28 1.44 18.12 16.44
C SER A 28 0.93 16.67 16.38
N PRO A 29 1.13 15.89 17.45
CA PRO A 29 0.71 14.49 17.47
C PRO A 29 -0.82 14.36 17.35
N PRO A 30 -1.37 13.60 16.39
CA PRO A 30 -2.78 13.22 16.43
C PRO A 30 -3.15 12.49 17.72
N LYS A 31 -4.45 12.47 18.05
CA LYS A 31 -4.99 11.70 19.18
C LYS A 31 -4.83 10.19 18.95
N GLY A 32 -4.49 9.47 20.01
CA GLY A 32 -4.36 8.00 19.99
C GLY A 32 -3.01 7.53 19.44
N PRO A 33 -2.75 6.20 19.44
CA PRO A 33 -1.45 5.65 19.01
C PRO A 33 -1.23 5.76 17.49
N GLY A 34 -2.30 5.72 16.70
CA GLY A 34 -2.24 5.71 15.24
C GLY A 34 -2.47 7.07 14.57
N ALA A 35 -2.50 7.04 13.24
CA ALA A 35 -2.94 8.11 12.37
C ALA A 35 -3.81 7.56 11.24
N LEU A 36 -4.83 8.32 10.85
CA LEU A 36 -5.65 8.05 9.68
C LEU A 36 -5.85 9.35 8.91
N VAL A 37 -5.53 9.32 7.62
CA VAL A 37 -5.79 10.41 6.68
C VAL A 37 -6.68 9.86 5.58
N ARG A 38 -7.77 10.58 5.28
CA ARG A 38 -8.64 10.33 4.14
C ARG A 38 -8.84 11.65 3.42
N GLU A 39 -8.36 11.72 2.20
CA GLU A 39 -8.41 12.92 1.37
C GLU A 39 -8.94 12.58 -0.01
N THR A 40 -9.58 13.57 -0.63
CA THR A 40 -9.96 13.57 -2.04
C THR A 40 -9.42 14.85 -2.64
N ASP A 41 -8.65 14.74 -3.73
CA ASP A 41 -8.09 15.90 -4.40
C ASP A 41 -9.11 16.62 -5.29
N ALA A 42 -8.70 17.73 -5.92
CA ALA A 42 -9.58 18.51 -6.80
C ALA A 42 -10.03 17.75 -8.06
N ALA A 43 -9.31 16.69 -8.44
CA ALA A 43 -9.69 15.80 -9.55
C ALA A 43 -10.60 14.64 -9.08
N GLY A 44 -10.95 14.58 -7.79
CA GLY A 44 -11.78 13.53 -7.22
C GLY A 44 -11.00 12.26 -6.86
N LEU A 45 -9.67 12.26 -6.98
CA LEU A 45 -8.83 11.10 -6.69
C LEU A 45 -8.63 10.95 -5.19
N ARG A 46 -8.79 9.73 -4.68
CA ARG A 46 -8.73 9.43 -3.26
C ARG A 46 -7.31 9.08 -2.81
N THR A 47 -6.93 9.57 -1.63
CA THR A 47 -5.73 9.18 -0.90
C THR A 47 -6.10 8.73 0.51
N TRP A 48 -5.73 7.50 0.88
CA TRP A 48 -5.88 6.98 2.24
C TRP A 48 -4.52 6.61 2.83
N ILE A 49 -4.26 7.06 4.05
CA ILE A 49 -3.05 6.72 4.80
C ILE A 49 -3.46 6.24 6.19
N ARG A 50 -3.04 5.03 6.55
CA ARG A 50 -3.20 4.46 7.89
C ARG A 50 -1.84 4.09 8.46
N ALA A 51 -1.54 4.59 9.65
CA ALA A 51 -0.45 4.10 10.48
C ALA A 51 -1.04 3.66 11.83
N PRO A 52 -1.23 2.35 12.08
CA PRO A 52 -1.87 1.85 13.31
C PRO A 52 -1.13 2.26 14.59
N ASN A 53 0.20 2.22 14.55
CA ASN A 53 1.08 2.58 15.65
C ASN A 53 2.23 3.46 15.13
N ARG A 54 2.15 4.76 15.42
CA ARG A 54 3.13 5.74 14.95
C ARG A 54 4.52 5.52 15.55
N SER A 55 4.58 5.15 16.83
CA SER A 55 5.86 4.88 17.50
C SER A 55 6.57 3.70 16.86
N ALA A 56 5.86 2.59 16.62
CA ALA A 56 6.44 1.42 15.96
C ALA A 56 6.96 1.74 14.54
N LEU A 57 6.22 2.57 13.78
CA LEU A 57 6.67 3.01 12.46
C LEU A 57 7.91 3.92 12.52
N LEU A 58 7.99 4.81 13.51
CA LEU A 58 9.11 5.75 13.68
C LEU A 58 10.37 5.07 14.24
N GLU A 59 10.21 4.07 15.10
CA GLU A 59 11.29 3.34 15.77
C GLU A 59 11.89 2.23 14.91
N ALA A 60 11.21 1.81 13.84
CA ALA A 60 11.73 0.81 12.91
C ALA A 60 13.07 1.27 12.31
N ALA A 61 14.13 0.47 12.49
CA ALA A 61 15.47 0.79 12.02
C ALA A 61 15.61 0.72 10.48
N GLU A 62 14.83 -0.16 9.86
CA GLU A 62 14.68 -0.31 8.42
C GLU A 62 13.26 -0.78 8.10
N LEU A 63 12.86 -0.68 6.83
CA LEU A 63 11.51 -1.03 6.39
C LEU A 63 11.57 -1.95 5.18
N THR A 64 10.69 -2.95 5.16
CA THR A 64 10.34 -3.65 3.91
C THR A 64 9.14 -2.98 3.28
N THR A 65 9.05 -3.01 1.95
CA THR A 65 7.96 -2.38 1.21
C THR A 65 7.24 -3.36 0.31
N VAL A 66 5.92 -3.19 0.22
CA VAL A 66 5.07 -3.85 -0.78
C VAL A 66 4.30 -2.77 -1.51
N GLY A 67 4.29 -2.82 -2.84
CA GLY A 67 3.45 -1.95 -3.67
C GLY A 67 2.64 -2.76 -4.67
N PHE A 68 1.33 -2.55 -4.69
CA PHE A 68 0.41 -3.11 -5.66
C PHE A 68 -0.03 -2.01 -6.62
N PHE A 69 0.09 -2.27 -7.93
CA PHE A 69 -0.33 -1.37 -8.99
C PHE A 69 -1.27 -2.11 -9.94
N GLY A 70 -2.54 -1.72 -9.93
CA GLY A 70 -3.60 -2.37 -10.71
C GLY A 70 -4.09 -1.50 -11.87
N GLN A 71 -4.31 -2.14 -13.02
CA GLN A 71 -5.05 -1.54 -14.14
C GLN A 71 -6.52 -1.95 -14.01
N ALA A 72 -7.38 -1.04 -13.55
CA ALA A 72 -8.77 -1.36 -13.32
C ALA A 72 -9.53 -1.63 -14.64
N ARG A 73 -10.48 -2.56 -14.57
CA ARG A 73 -11.52 -2.75 -15.57
C ARG A 73 -12.51 -1.60 -15.47
N HIS A 74 -12.92 -1.01 -16.59
CA HIS A 74 -13.84 0.14 -16.57
C HIS A 74 -15.32 -0.28 -16.62
N ASP A 75 -15.58 -1.55 -16.94
CA ASP A 75 -16.90 -2.15 -17.16
C ASP A 75 -17.43 -2.91 -15.94
N VAL A 76 -16.79 -2.76 -14.78
CA VAL A 76 -17.18 -3.44 -13.54
C VAL A 76 -17.43 -2.43 -12.41
N ASP A 77 -18.33 -2.80 -11.51
CA ASP A 77 -18.53 -2.06 -10.26
C ASP A 77 -17.37 -2.33 -9.30
N HIS A 78 -16.64 -1.27 -8.92
CA HIS A 78 -15.52 -1.34 -7.98
C HIS A 78 -15.91 -1.16 -6.51
N ALA A 79 -17.18 -0.87 -6.20
CA ALA A 79 -17.60 -0.75 -4.81
C ALA A 79 -17.16 -1.95 -3.93
N PRO A 80 -17.24 -3.23 -4.37
CA PRO A 80 -16.81 -4.36 -3.55
C PRO A 80 -15.31 -4.35 -3.18
N ILE A 81 -14.43 -3.87 -4.06
CA ILE A 81 -13.00 -3.80 -3.75
C ILE A 81 -12.69 -2.61 -2.85
N HIS A 82 -13.38 -1.48 -3.03
CA HIS A 82 -13.24 -0.31 -2.14
C HIS A 82 -13.75 -0.62 -0.73
N GLU A 83 -14.90 -1.28 -0.58
CA GLU A 83 -15.40 -1.75 0.72
C GLU A 83 -14.41 -2.70 1.40
N LEU A 84 -13.77 -3.57 0.63
CA LEU A 84 -12.76 -4.47 1.17
C LEU A 84 -11.49 -3.72 1.61
N GLU A 85 -11.06 -2.70 0.86
CA GLU A 85 -9.96 -1.82 1.24
C GLU A 85 -10.24 -1.09 2.56
N GLU A 86 -11.47 -0.59 2.77
CA GLU A 86 -11.88 0.04 4.03
C GLU A 86 -11.72 -0.93 5.21
N ARG A 87 -12.22 -2.16 5.03
CA ARG A 87 -12.11 -3.19 6.05
C ARG A 87 -10.67 -3.62 6.32
N ILE A 88 -9.83 -3.67 5.29
CA ILE A 88 -8.39 -3.92 5.46
C ILE A 88 -7.80 -2.82 6.33
N VAL A 89 -8.04 -1.54 6.00
CA VAL A 89 -7.54 -0.38 6.75
C VAL A 89 -7.97 -0.42 8.22
N GLU A 90 -9.21 -0.80 8.50
CA GLU A 90 -9.73 -0.95 9.86
C GLU A 90 -9.09 -2.11 10.61
N ALA A 91 -8.84 -3.23 9.93
CA ALA A 91 -8.23 -4.42 10.54
C ALA A 91 -6.72 -4.28 10.78
N LEU A 92 -6.05 -3.25 10.22
CA LEU A 92 -4.60 -3.08 10.36
C LEU A 92 -4.13 -2.91 11.81
N ASP A 93 -5.01 -2.53 12.73
CA ASP A 93 -4.68 -2.44 14.16
C ASP A 93 -4.30 -3.81 14.75
N ASP A 94 -4.81 -4.90 14.19
CA ASP A 94 -4.50 -6.28 14.60
C ASP A 94 -3.29 -6.87 13.83
N VAL A 95 -2.69 -6.10 12.91
CA VAL A 95 -1.68 -6.57 11.96
C VAL A 95 -0.34 -5.92 12.27
N SER A 96 0.32 -6.37 13.32
CA SER A 96 1.51 -5.73 13.91
C SER A 96 2.72 -5.58 12.98
N PHE A 97 2.82 -6.37 11.91
CA PHE A 97 3.92 -6.26 10.95
C PHE A 97 3.70 -5.14 9.91
N VAL A 98 2.45 -4.68 9.70
CA VAL A 98 2.14 -3.55 8.83
C VAL A 98 2.25 -2.27 9.65
N LEU A 99 3.27 -1.47 9.34
CA LEU A 99 3.56 -0.23 10.03
C LEU A 99 2.81 0.95 9.40
N SER A 100 2.58 0.90 8.09
CA SER A 100 1.64 1.81 7.43
C SER A 100 1.07 1.22 6.14
N TYR A 101 -0.14 1.64 5.80
CA TYR A 101 -0.79 1.41 4.51
C TYR A 101 -1.15 2.74 3.87
N PHE A 102 -0.64 2.98 2.67
CA PHE A 102 -0.92 4.17 1.87
C PHE A 102 -1.53 3.71 0.55
N ASN A 103 -2.80 4.04 0.32
CA ASN A 103 -3.49 3.81 -0.96
C ASN A 103 -3.68 5.11 -1.73
N LEU A 104 -3.56 5.04 -3.05
CA LEU A 104 -3.71 6.16 -3.96
C LEU A 104 -4.50 5.73 -5.20
N GLU A 105 -5.55 6.48 -5.49
CA GLU A 105 -6.20 6.47 -6.79
C GLU A 105 -5.37 7.31 -7.76
N LEU A 106 -4.96 6.70 -8.86
CA LEU A 106 -4.13 7.31 -9.89
C LEU A 106 -4.99 7.74 -11.08
N PRO A 107 -4.50 8.68 -11.91
CA PRO A 107 -5.16 9.01 -13.18
C PRO A 107 -5.40 7.77 -14.05
N ASP A 108 -6.41 7.88 -14.90
CA ASP A 108 -6.84 6.83 -15.85
C ASP A 108 -7.40 5.57 -15.17
N GLY A 109 -7.99 5.71 -13.97
CA GLY A 109 -8.62 4.60 -13.25
C GLY A 109 -7.62 3.54 -12.76
N ARG A 110 -6.35 3.93 -12.58
CA ARG A 110 -5.34 3.06 -11.98
C ARG A 110 -5.34 3.20 -10.47
N TYR A 111 -4.84 2.17 -9.80
CA TYR A 111 -4.69 2.18 -8.35
C TYR A 111 -3.26 1.79 -7.99
N GLY A 112 -2.72 2.43 -6.97
CA GLY A 112 -1.38 2.18 -6.46
C GLY A 112 -1.37 2.21 -4.94
N ASN A 113 -0.63 1.31 -4.30
CA ASN A 113 -0.40 1.38 -2.87
C ASN A 113 1.08 1.28 -2.50
N LEU A 114 1.39 1.74 -1.28
CA LEU A 114 2.65 1.54 -0.59
C LEU A 114 2.33 1.04 0.82
N VAL A 115 2.77 -0.17 1.12
CA VAL A 115 2.73 -0.75 2.45
C VAL A 115 4.14 -0.74 3.00
N LEU A 116 4.31 -0.15 4.19
CA LEU A 116 5.56 -0.21 4.95
C LEU A 116 5.40 -1.27 6.02
N CYS A 117 6.33 -2.21 6.06
CA CYS A 117 6.31 -3.34 6.97
C CYS A 117 7.59 -3.39 7.81
N ALA A 118 7.48 -4.03 8.97
CA ALA A 118 8.63 -4.40 9.78
C ALA A 118 9.63 -5.28 8.97
N PRO A 119 10.93 -5.25 9.30
CA PRO A 119 11.98 -5.97 8.56
C PRO A 119 11.78 -7.48 8.50
N ASP A 120 11.16 -8.06 9.51
CA ASP A 120 10.89 -9.52 9.61
C ASP A 120 9.93 -10.03 8.52
N GLY A 121 9.40 -9.12 7.70
CA GLY A 121 8.63 -9.41 6.49
C GLY A 121 7.16 -9.71 6.78
N VAL A 122 6.47 -10.21 5.77
CA VAL A 122 5.04 -10.57 5.85
C VAL A 122 4.91 -11.96 6.50
N PRO A 123 4.34 -12.09 7.70
CA PRO A 123 4.12 -13.38 8.35
C PRO A 123 3.24 -14.29 7.48
N SER A 124 3.45 -15.61 7.59
CA SER A 124 2.59 -16.60 6.92
C SER A 124 1.12 -16.46 7.34
N SER A 125 0.85 -16.06 8.58
CA SER A 125 -0.49 -15.82 9.11
C SER A 125 -1.25 -14.71 8.36
N TRP A 126 -0.55 -13.71 7.80
CA TRP A 126 -1.19 -12.68 7.00
C TRP A 126 -1.68 -13.20 5.65
N ARG A 127 -0.94 -14.13 5.04
CA ARG A 127 -1.39 -14.76 3.79
C ARG A 127 -2.68 -15.53 3.99
N ALA A 128 -2.86 -16.10 5.18
CA ALA A 128 -4.05 -16.81 5.61
C ALA A 128 -5.15 -15.87 6.16
N HIS A 129 -4.91 -14.56 6.24
CA HIS A 129 -5.91 -13.63 6.75
C HIS A 129 -7.09 -13.53 5.77
N ASP A 130 -8.32 -13.62 6.27
CA ASP A 130 -9.53 -13.68 5.45
C ASP A 130 -9.67 -12.47 4.52
N LEU A 131 -9.34 -11.27 5.00
CA LEU A 131 -9.40 -10.05 4.19
C LEU A 131 -8.37 -10.06 3.05
N HIS A 132 -7.15 -10.53 3.32
CA HIS A 132 -6.12 -10.66 2.30
C HIS A 132 -6.53 -11.68 1.23
N SER A 133 -7.04 -12.84 1.67
CA SER A 133 -7.53 -13.90 0.77
C SER A 133 -8.69 -13.42 -0.11
N ARG A 134 -9.62 -12.63 0.44
CA ARG A 134 -10.71 -12.03 -0.32
C ARG A 134 -10.22 -11.01 -1.35
N ALA A 135 -9.22 -10.18 -0.99
CA ALA A 135 -8.68 -9.17 -1.90
C ALA A 135 -8.01 -9.84 -3.10
N VAL A 136 -7.23 -10.89 -2.82
CA VAL A 136 -6.61 -11.74 -3.85
C VAL A 136 -7.66 -12.39 -4.75
N ALA A 137 -8.72 -12.95 -4.17
CA ALA A 137 -9.78 -13.62 -4.95
C ALA A 137 -10.60 -12.65 -5.82
N LEU A 138 -10.75 -11.39 -5.40
CA LEU A 138 -11.46 -10.36 -6.16
C LEU A 138 -10.60 -9.75 -7.27
N ALA A 139 -9.27 -9.66 -7.09
CA ALA A 139 -8.40 -8.94 -8.01
C ALA A 139 -8.60 -9.29 -9.52
N PRO A 140 -8.73 -10.56 -9.95
CA PRO A 140 -8.97 -10.88 -11.36
C PRO A 140 -10.25 -10.28 -11.97
N ARG A 141 -11.28 -10.09 -11.13
CA ARG A 141 -12.58 -9.53 -11.56
C ARG A 141 -12.55 -8.01 -11.68
N HIS A 142 -11.62 -7.35 -11.00
CA HIS A 142 -11.54 -5.89 -10.97
C HIS A 142 -10.39 -5.33 -11.80
N TYR A 143 -9.34 -6.11 -12.06
CA TYR A 143 -8.17 -5.64 -12.81
C TYR A 143 -7.93 -6.46 -14.07
N HIS A 144 -7.49 -5.80 -15.13
CA HIS A 144 -6.92 -6.45 -16.32
C HIS A 144 -5.54 -7.03 -16.02
N SER A 145 -4.72 -6.24 -15.33
CA SER A 145 -3.38 -6.62 -14.94
C SER A 145 -3.02 -6.00 -13.58
N ALA A 146 -2.05 -6.61 -12.90
CA ALA A 146 -1.46 -6.04 -11.71
C ALA A 146 0.05 -6.26 -11.67
N ARG A 147 0.75 -5.38 -10.96
CA ARG A 147 2.15 -5.52 -10.60
C ARG A 147 2.28 -5.47 -9.09
N LEU A 148 3.04 -6.42 -8.55
CA LEU A 148 3.37 -6.46 -7.14
C LEU A 148 4.87 -6.26 -6.97
N HIS A 149 5.23 -5.10 -6.46
CA HIS A 149 6.59 -4.72 -6.15
C HIS A 149 6.93 -5.08 -4.71
N ARG A 150 8.14 -5.59 -4.50
CA ARG A 150 8.75 -5.69 -3.17
C ARG A 150 10.03 -4.89 -3.16
N GLY A 151 10.23 -4.13 -2.10
CA GLY A 151 11.41 -3.31 -1.92
C GLY A 151 11.82 -3.19 -0.47
N ALA A 152 12.70 -2.24 -0.21
CA ALA A 152 13.12 -1.86 1.13
C ALA A 152 13.48 -0.38 1.19
N VAL A 153 13.45 0.17 2.39
CA VAL A 153 14.06 1.45 2.75
C VAL A 153 15.14 1.14 3.78
N GLY A 154 16.41 1.33 3.40
CA GLY A 154 17.58 1.01 4.23
C GLY A 154 17.85 2.03 5.34
N SER A 155 16.80 2.61 5.92
CA SER A 155 16.88 3.57 7.02
C SER A 155 15.57 3.59 7.82
N PRO A 156 15.56 4.21 9.00
CA PRO A 156 14.31 4.59 9.67
C PRO A 156 13.44 5.46 8.75
N LEU A 157 12.14 5.55 9.06
CA LEU A 157 11.19 6.31 8.23
C LEU A 157 11.70 7.74 7.95
N LEU A 158 12.15 8.45 8.98
CA LEU A 158 12.62 9.84 8.87
C LEU A 158 14.09 9.98 8.43
N GLY A 159 14.77 8.86 8.15
CA GLY A 159 16.14 8.86 7.64
C GLY A 159 16.22 9.22 6.15
N ALA A 160 17.45 9.24 5.62
CA ALA A 160 17.74 9.61 4.24
C ALA A 160 17.74 8.42 3.25
N GLY A 161 17.41 7.21 3.71
CA GLY A 161 17.42 6.02 2.85
C GLY A 161 16.38 6.12 1.75
N GLU A 162 16.72 5.70 0.54
CA GLU A 162 15.78 5.66 -0.57
C GLU A 162 14.99 4.35 -0.60
N LEU A 163 13.80 4.39 -1.21
CA LEU A 163 13.07 3.19 -1.57
C LEU A 163 13.72 2.54 -2.78
N VAL A 164 14.15 1.29 -2.60
CA VAL A 164 14.75 0.46 -3.65
C VAL A 164 13.86 -0.75 -3.91
N LEU A 165 13.41 -0.91 -5.16
CA LEU A 165 12.71 -2.11 -5.60
C LEU A 165 13.69 -3.27 -5.75
N ARG A 166 13.33 -4.42 -5.18
CA ARG A 166 14.10 -5.67 -5.24
C ARG A 166 13.52 -6.64 -6.27
N THR A 167 12.19 -6.79 -6.28
CA THR A 167 11.50 -7.72 -7.17
C THR A 167 10.17 -7.16 -7.63
N THR A 168 9.77 -7.48 -8.85
CA THR A 168 8.42 -7.21 -9.37
C THR A 168 7.82 -8.51 -9.87
N ARG A 169 6.61 -8.83 -9.42
CA ARG A 169 5.78 -9.88 -10.00
C ARG A 169 4.70 -9.24 -10.85
N TYR A 170 4.49 -9.80 -12.04
CA TYR A 170 3.48 -9.36 -12.99
C TYR A 170 2.33 -10.36 -13.02
N PHE A 171 1.13 -9.84 -13.17
CA PHE A 171 -0.10 -10.61 -13.31
C PHE A 171 -0.88 -10.08 -14.50
N ASP A 172 -1.24 -10.98 -15.39
CA ASP A 172 -2.15 -10.74 -16.50
C ASP A 172 -3.41 -11.56 -16.22
N PHE A 173 -4.47 -10.91 -15.75
CA PHE A 173 -5.70 -11.57 -15.36
C PHE A 173 -6.57 -11.94 -16.56
N ASP A 174 -6.34 -11.33 -17.73
CA ASP A 174 -7.03 -11.69 -18.97
C ASP A 174 -6.48 -13.02 -19.53
N ARG A 175 -5.21 -13.35 -19.25
CA ARG A 175 -4.58 -14.59 -19.71
C ARG A 175 -4.54 -15.69 -18.65
N GLU A 176 -4.29 -15.33 -17.39
CA GLU A 176 -3.97 -16.27 -16.31
C GLU A 176 -4.77 -15.94 -15.03
N PRO A 177 -6.11 -16.08 -15.05
CA PRO A 177 -6.96 -15.70 -13.92
C PRO A 177 -6.75 -16.56 -12.65
N SER A 178 -6.01 -17.68 -12.73
CA SER A 178 -5.90 -18.69 -11.67
C SER A 178 -4.55 -18.77 -10.93
N LEU A 179 -3.52 -18.00 -11.28
CA LEU A 179 -2.15 -18.12 -10.72
C LEU A 179 -1.94 -17.44 -9.34
N TRP A 180 -3.01 -17.24 -8.57
CA TRP A 180 -2.99 -16.49 -7.31
C TRP A 180 -3.06 -17.33 -6.01
N LEU A 181 -3.10 -18.67 -6.10
CA LEU A 181 -3.07 -19.56 -4.94
C LEU A 181 -1.64 -19.98 -4.55
#